data_AF-R5LZF6-F1
#
_entry.id   AF-R5LZF6-F1
#
_cell.length_a   1.000
_cell.length_b   1.000
_cell.length_c   1.000
_cell.angle_alpha   90.00
_cell.angle_beta   90.00
_cell.angle_gamma   90.00
#
_symmetry.space_group_name_H-M   'P 1'
#
loop_
_entity.id
_entity.type
_entity.pdbx_description
1 polymer ?
#
loop_
_entity_poly.entity_id
_entity_poly.type
_entity_poly.pdbx_seq_one_letter_code
_entity_poly.pdbx_strand_id
1 'polypeptide(L)'
;MRKSENRIIFHFSFDAKECKSDNFSLQNIHEHQFRFMTDFEKQDGIAFILLYFTHRDEKYYIPYRDIKKFMERANENGRKHIKYDEIDKSYLIGRKGGVMVHYLEQLQKDLASRG
;
A
#
# COMPACT_ATOMS: atom_id res chain seq x y z
N MET A 1 10.96 -19.87 -35.35
CA MET A 1 9.82 -19.41 -34.52
C MET A 1 10.38 -18.77 -33.26
N ARG A 2 10.26 -17.44 -33.09
CA ARG A 2 10.56 -16.77 -31.82
C ARG A 2 9.36 -16.96 -30.90
N LYS A 3 9.55 -17.56 -29.72
CA LYS A 3 8.52 -17.56 -28.67
C LYS A 3 8.26 -16.10 -28.31
N SER A 4 7.02 -15.65 -28.45
CA SER A 4 6.58 -14.35 -27.95
C SER A 4 6.65 -14.37 -26.43
N GLU A 5 7.58 -13.63 -25.84
CA GLU A 5 7.56 -13.33 -24.41
C GLU A 5 6.30 -12.48 -24.13
N ASN A 6 5.35 -13.03 -23.38
CA ASN A 6 4.24 -12.24 -22.85
C ASN A 6 4.82 -11.22 -21.85
N ARG A 7 5.12 -10.01 -22.31
CA ARG A 7 5.39 -8.87 -21.44
C ARG A 7 4.08 -8.36 -20.88
N ILE A 8 3.83 -8.63 -19.61
CA ILE A 8 2.72 -8.02 -18.89
C ILE A 8 3.23 -6.69 -18.34
N ILE A 9 2.63 -5.59 -18.81
CA ILE A 9 2.93 -4.24 -18.33
C ILE A 9 1.88 -3.90 -17.27
N PHE A 10 2.34 -3.60 -16.06
CA PHE A 10 1.49 -3.09 -14.99
C PHE A 10 1.75 -1.61 -14.78
N HIS A 11 0.68 -0.81 -14.72
CA HIS A 11 0.75 0.58 -14.29
C HIS A 11 0.51 0.62 -12.78
N PHE A 12 1.43 1.22 -12.03
CA PHE A 12 1.29 1.38 -10.59
C PHE A 12 1.49 2.82 -10.14
N SER A 13 0.83 3.18 -9.03
CA SER A 13 0.97 4.47 -8.36
C SER A 13 1.09 4.24 -6.86
N PHE A 14 1.98 4.98 -6.21
CA PHE A 14 2.14 4.87 -4.76
C PHE A 14 2.36 6.22 -4.10
N ASP A 15 2.03 6.26 -2.81
CA ASP A 15 2.42 7.33 -1.91
C ASP A 15 3.27 6.76 -0.76
N ALA A 16 4.18 7.57 -0.22
CA ALA A 16 5.04 7.18 0.89
C ALA A 16 4.76 8.07 2.10
N LYS A 17 4.46 7.44 3.24
CA LYS A 17 4.09 8.12 4.49
C LYS A 17 4.90 7.56 5.64
N GLU A 18 5.07 8.37 6.68
CA GLU A 18 5.69 7.94 7.92
C GLU A 18 4.85 8.33 9.14
N CYS A 19 5.04 7.60 10.24
CA CYS A 19 4.46 7.92 11.54
C CYS A 19 5.41 7.51 12.67
N LYS A 20 5.38 8.29 13.75
CA LYS A 20 6.19 8.08 14.97
C LYS A 20 5.45 7.31 16.06
N SER A 21 4.21 6.87 15.80
CA SER A 21 3.36 6.18 16.77
C SER A 21 2.71 4.96 16.15
N ASP A 22 2.10 4.12 16.98
CA ASP A 22 1.31 2.96 16.53
C ASP A 22 -0.04 3.33 15.91
N ASN A 23 -0.40 4.62 15.86
CA ASN A 23 -1.67 5.09 15.34
C ASN A 23 -1.42 6.03 14.14
N PHE A 24 -1.51 5.50 12.93
CA PHE A 24 -1.40 6.30 11.72
C PHE A 24 -2.71 7.06 11.46
N SER A 25 -2.67 8.39 11.48
CA SER A 25 -3.86 9.23 11.23
C SER A 25 -4.31 9.12 9.77
N LEU A 26 -5.59 8.81 9.54
CA LEU A 26 -6.17 8.75 8.19
C LEU A 26 -6.23 10.12 7.51
N GLN A 27 -6.16 11.22 8.28
CA GLN A 27 -6.05 12.57 7.72
C GLN A 27 -4.77 12.79 6.90
N ASN A 28 -3.74 11.95 7.13
CA ASN A 28 -2.52 11.96 6.34
C ASN A 28 -2.73 11.36 4.94
N ILE A 29 -3.86 10.70 4.68
CA ILE A 29 -4.33 10.28 3.36
C ILE A 29 -5.36 11.32 2.92
N HIS A 30 -4.92 12.29 2.13
CA HIS A 30 -5.81 13.35 1.68
C HIS A 30 -6.86 12.79 0.71
N GLU A 31 -8.07 13.35 0.74
CA GLU A 31 -9.19 12.85 -0.05
C GLU A 31 -8.89 12.79 -1.56
N HIS A 32 -8.16 13.77 -2.10
CA HIS A 32 -7.75 13.77 -3.51
C HIS A 32 -6.82 12.59 -3.85
N GLN A 33 -5.94 12.18 -2.91
CA GLN A 33 -5.07 11.01 -3.09
C GLN A 33 -5.92 9.74 -3.12
N PHE A 34 -6.85 9.61 -2.18
CA PHE A 34 -7.74 8.46 -2.11
C PHE A 34 -8.65 8.34 -3.36
N ARG A 35 -9.21 9.46 -3.83
CA ARG A 35 -10.01 9.51 -5.07
C ARG A 35 -9.18 9.11 -6.27
N PHE A 36 -7.96 9.64 -6.41
CA PHE A 36 -7.04 9.26 -7.47
C PHE A 36 -6.73 7.76 -7.44
N MET A 37 -6.36 7.20 -6.28
CA MET A 37 -6.09 5.75 -6.15
C MET A 37 -7.31 4.91 -6.53
N THR A 38 -8.51 5.38 -6.15
CA THR A 38 -9.78 4.72 -6.49
C THR A 38 -10.03 4.69 -7.99
N ASP A 39 -9.84 5.81 -8.69
CA ASP A 39 -10.06 5.88 -10.14
C ASP A 39 -8.94 5.19 -10.94
N PHE A 40 -7.73 5.13 -10.38
CA PHE A 40 -6.60 4.39 -10.94
C PHE A 40 -6.83 2.88 -10.89
N GLU A 41 -7.31 2.36 -9.74
CA GLU A 41 -7.63 0.94 -9.57
C GLU A 41 -8.84 0.49 -10.41
N LYS A 42 -9.77 1.39 -10.74
CA LYS A 42 -10.86 1.10 -11.71
C LYS A 42 -10.37 0.88 -13.14
N GLN A 43 -9.14 1.30 -13.46
CA GLN A 43 -8.52 1.18 -14.79
C GLN A 43 -7.45 0.09 -14.80
N ASP A 44 -7.59 -0.94 -13.96
CA ASP A 44 -6.63 -2.04 -13.78
C ASP A 44 -5.22 -1.59 -13.34
N GLY A 45 -5.11 -0.37 -12.80
CA GLY A 45 -3.90 0.13 -12.18
C GLY A 45 -3.74 -0.39 -10.75
N ILE A 46 -2.49 -0.47 -10.27
CA ILE A 46 -2.19 -0.92 -8.90
C ILE A 46 -1.84 0.29 -8.03
N ALA A 47 -2.61 0.53 -6.99
CA ALA A 47 -2.38 1.61 -6.05
C ALA A 47 -2.03 1.08 -4.65
N PHE A 48 -1.05 1.69 -3.99
CA PHE A 48 -0.65 1.31 -2.63
C PHE A 48 0.01 2.45 -1.86
N ILE A 49 0.14 2.29 -0.54
CA ILE A 49 0.92 3.19 0.32
C ILE A 49 2.10 2.43 0.92
N LEU A 50 3.27 3.05 0.89
CA LEU A 50 4.42 2.63 1.69
C LEU A 50 4.36 3.36 3.04
N LEU A 51 4.07 2.64 4.12
CA LEU A 51 3.92 3.21 5.45
C LEU A 51 5.13 2.85 6.33
N TYR A 52 5.84 3.87 6.81
CA TYR A 52 6.99 3.73 7.69
C TYR A 52 6.64 4.05 9.15
N PHE A 53 6.67 3.03 10.02
CA PHE A 53 6.62 3.24 11.47
C PHE A 53 8.03 3.53 12.00
N THR A 54 8.40 4.81 11.97
CA THR A 54 9.74 5.31 12.33
C THR A 54 10.20 4.87 13.72
N HIS A 55 9.31 4.81 14.72
CA HIS A 55 9.66 4.40 16.09
C HIS A 55 9.90 2.88 16.23
N ARG A 56 9.47 2.09 15.25
CA ARG A 56 9.72 0.64 15.17
C ARG A 56 10.78 0.27 14.15
N ASP A 57 11.21 1.23 13.33
CA ASP A 57 12.06 0.99 12.16
C ASP A 57 11.45 0.00 11.14
N GLU A 58 10.11 0.01 10.99
CA GLU A 58 9.39 -0.98 10.15
C GLU A 58 8.68 -0.37 8.93
N LYS A 59 9.03 -0.92 7.75
CA LYS A 59 8.48 -0.78 6.39
C LYS A 59 7.19 -1.57 6.14
N TYR A 60 6.04 -1.00 5.79
CA TYR A 60 4.89 -1.79 5.31
C TYR A 60 4.39 -1.35 3.93
N TYR A 61 4.03 -2.34 3.12
CA TYR A 61 3.25 -2.15 1.90
C TYR A 61 1.75 -2.28 2.25
N ILE A 62 0.97 -1.24 2.00
CA ILE A 62 -0.47 -1.24 2.27
C ILE A 62 -1.22 -1.25 0.93
N PRO A 63 -1.84 -2.37 0.53
CA PRO A 63 -2.58 -2.43 -0.74
C PRO A 63 -3.81 -1.53 -0.70
N TYR A 64 -4.24 -1.04 -1.87
CA TYR A 64 -5.43 -0.18 -1.99
C TYR A 64 -6.69 -0.78 -1.32
N ARG A 65 -6.89 -2.10 -1.38
CA ARG A 65 -8.05 -2.75 -0.73
C ARG A 65 -8.13 -2.46 0.77
N ASP A 66 -6.98 -2.41 1.45
CA ASP A 66 -6.92 -2.15 2.88
C ASP A 66 -7.11 -0.65 3.15
N ILE A 67 -6.50 0.21 2.31
CA ILE A 67 -6.68 1.66 2.36
C ILE A 67 -8.16 2.02 2.23
N LYS A 68 -8.84 1.45 1.22
CA LYS A 68 -10.27 1.63 0.98
C LYS A 68 -11.10 1.25 2.19
N LYS A 69 -10.86 0.06 2.75
CA LYS A 69 -11.54 -0.40 3.98
C LYS A 69 -11.35 0.57 5.15
N PHE A 70 -10.13 1.10 5.35
CA PHE A 70 -9.88 2.05 6.44
C PHE A 70 -10.54 3.41 6.21
N MET A 71 -10.53 3.91 4.97
CA MET A 71 -11.17 5.18 4.59
C MET A 71 -12.69 5.11 4.70
N GLU A 72 -13.31 4.05 4.20
CA GLU A 72 -14.77 3.82 4.28
C GLU A 72 -15.23 3.75 5.74
N ARG A 73 -14.53 2.98 6.58
CA ARG A 73 -14.79 2.93 8.02
C ARG A 73 -14.73 4.31 8.69
N ALA A 74 -13.77 5.15 8.31
CA ALA A 74 -13.65 6.49 8.88
C ALA A 74 -14.79 7.43 8.43
N ASN A 75 -15.31 7.25 7.22
CA ASN A 75 -16.46 7.99 6.70
C ASN A 75 -17.76 7.60 7.43
N GLU A 76 -17.88 6.36 7.89
CA GLU A 76 -19.03 5.84 8.66
C GLU A 76 -18.97 6.20 10.16
N ASN A 77 -18.37 7.35 10.52
CA ASN A 77 -18.10 7.77 11.91
C ASN A 77 -17.26 6.77 12.74
N GLY A 78 -16.55 5.85 12.08
CA GLY A 78 -15.64 4.92 12.73
C GLY A 78 -14.30 5.55 13.11
N ARG A 79 -13.32 4.68 13.37
CA ARG A 79 -11.99 5.08 13.83
C ARG A 79 -11.21 5.82 12.74
N LYS A 80 -10.75 7.03 13.06
CA LYS A 80 -9.99 7.95 12.17
C LYS A 80 -8.47 7.71 12.13
N HIS A 81 -8.01 6.58 12.63
CA HIS A 81 -6.61 6.15 12.57
C HIS A 81 -6.52 4.65 12.30
N ILE A 82 -5.42 4.23 11.68
CA ILE A 82 -5.05 2.83 11.51
C ILE A 82 -4.11 2.46 12.65
N LYS A 83 -4.46 1.45 13.46
CA LYS A 83 -3.54 0.92 14.46
C LYS A 83 -2.49 0.03 13.80
N TYR A 84 -1.30 -0.02 14.37
CA TYR A 84 -0.24 -0.93 13.96
C TYR A 84 -0.73 -2.37 13.85
N ASP A 85 -1.54 -2.85 14.80
CA ASP A 85 -2.08 -4.22 14.81
C ASP A 85 -3.10 -4.50 13.71
N GLU A 86 -3.65 -3.46 13.07
CA GLU A 86 -4.57 -3.59 11.93
C GLU A 86 -3.84 -3.79 10.60
N ILE A 87 -2.52 -3.57 10.58
CA ILE A 87 -1.68 -3.74 9.39
C ILE A 87 -1.33 -5.22 9.22
N ASP A 88 -1.57 -5.75 8.02
CA ASP A 88 -1.14 -7.11 7.66
C ASP A 88 0.39 -7.20 7.67
N LYS A 89 0.91 -7.91 8.68
CA LYS A 89 2.36 -8.06 8.92
C LYS A 89 3.06 -8.88 7.86
N SER A 90 2.30 -9.63 7.07
CA SER A 90 2.84 -10.38 5.95
C SER A 90 3.29 -9.48 4.80
N TYR A 91 2.95 -8.19 4.82
CA TYR A 91 3.43 -7.15 3.89
C TYR A 91 4.62 -6.32 4.42
N LEU A 92 5.31 -6.80 5.46
CA LEU A 92 6.54 -6.19 5.95
C LEU A 92 7.60 -6.12 4.83
N ILE A 93 8.13 -4.93 4.59
CA ILE A 93 9.16 -4.68 3.59
C ILE A 93 10.52 -4.98 4.22
N GLY A 94 11.13 -6.08 3.78
CA GLY A 94 12.44 -6.51 4.24
C GLY A 94 13.58 -5.56 3.83
N ARG A 95 14.66 -5.62 4.60
CA ARG A 95 15.97 -5.07 4.20
C ARG A 95 16.70 -6.17 3.43
N LYS A 96 16.86 -6.02 2.11
CA LYS A 96 17.76 -6.83 1.29
C LYS A 96 18.96 -5.95 0.89
N GLY A 97 20.06 -6.56 0.49
CA GLY A 97 21.34 -5.88 0.32
C GLY A 97 21.26 -4.53 -0.42
N GLY A 98 21.74 -3.47 0.22
CA GLY A 98 22.03 -2.16 -0.38
C GLY A 98 20.84 -1.29 -0.84
N VAL A 99 19.61 -1.82 -0.96
CA VAL A 99 18.45 -1.01 -1.38
C VAL A 99 17.60 -0.61 -0.18
N MET A 100 17.21 0.67 -0.15
CA MET A 100 16.59 1.29 1.01
C MET A 100 15.16 0.81 1.29
N VAL A 101 14.38 0.42 0.26
CA VAL A 101 12.99 -0.05 0.37
C VAL A 101 12.66 -1.08 -0.73
N HIS A 102 12.69 -2.38 -0.40
CA HIS A 102 12.42 -3.47 -1.35
C HIS A 102 10.92 -3.80 -1.49
N TYR A 103 10.10 -2.84 -1.90
CA TYR A 103 8.65 -3.03 -1.98
C TYR A 103 8.18 -3.95 -3.13
N LEU A 104 9.04 -4.26 -4.11
CA LEU A 104 8.66 -5.08 -5.28
C LEU A 104 8.24 -6.50 -4.92
N GLU A 105 8.83 -7.10 -3.88
CA GLU A 105 8.40 -8.43 -3.39
C GLU A 105 6.96 -8.36 -2.86
N GLN A 106 6.61 -7.25 -2.20
CA GLN A 106 5.27 -7.02 -1.67
C GLN A 106 4.26 -6.70 -2.77
N LEU A 107 4.66 -5.93 -3.79
CA LEU A 107 3.86 -5.71 -4.99
C LEU A 107 3.57 -7.03 -5.72
N GLN A 108 4.57 -7.90 -5.89
CA GLN A 108 4.38 -9.21 -6.51
C GLN A 108 3.39 -10.06 -5.71
N LYS A 109 3.47 -10.02 -4.38
CA LYS A 109 2.52 -10.71 -3.50
C LYS A 109 1.10 -10.14 -3.62
N ASP A 110 0.94 -8.82 -3.65
CA ASP A 110 -0.35 -8.18 -3.91
C ASP A 110 -0.94 -8.63 -5.25
N LEU A 111 -0.15 -8.56 -6.33
CA LEU A 111 -0.52 -9.06 -7.65
C LEU A 111 -0.99 -10.52 -7.64
N ALA A 112 -0.24 -11.41 -6.98
CA ALA A 112 -0.60 -12.82 -6.87
C ALA A 112 -1.89 -13.09 -6.07
N SER A 113 -2.34 -12.13 -5.26
CA SER A 113 -3.59 -12.23 -4.49
C SER A 113 -4.82 -11.69 -5.23
N ARG A 114 -4.63 -11.08 -6.41
CA ARG A 114 -5.69 -10.41 -7.18
C ARG A 114 -6.38 -11.32 -8.22
N GLY A 115 -6.06 -12.62 -8.25
CA GLY A 115 -6.67 -13.62 -9.12
C GLY A 115 -6.15 -15.01 -8.82
#